data_AF-X0TI90-F1
#
_entry.id   AF-X0TI90-F1
#
_cell.length_a   1.000
_cell.length_b   1.000
_cell.length_c   1.000
_cell.angle_alpha   90.00
_cell.angle_beta   90.00
_cell.angle_gamma   90.00
#
_symmetry.space_group_name_H-M   'P 1'
#
loop_
_entity.id
_entity.type
_entity.pdbx_description
1 polymer ?
#
loop_
_entity_poly.entity_id
_entity_poly.type
_entity_poly.pdbx_seq_one_letter_code
_entity_poly.pdbx_strand_id
1 'polypeptide(L)'
;MKLNIFTKSMIGMGLVCSALPALAMEAWNNQQGGNKYQVIFDGKIYENAWWVSSTNCPGKAKANDATNPWRLKRTATAAEISQFGNTLSC
;
A
#
# COMPACT_ATOMS: atom_id res chain seq x y z
N MET A 1 -2.99 29.41 22.31
CA MET A 1 -2.69 27.97 22.43
C MET A 1 -2.76 27.33 21.05
N LYS A 2 -1.67 26.64 20.67
CA LYS A 2 -1.43 25.67 19.57
C LYS A 2 -2.15 25.86 18.21
N LEU A 3 -1.39 26.41 17.26
CA LEU A 3 -1.58 26.23 15.81
C LEU A 3 -0.96 24.88 15.41
N ASN A 4 -1.76 23.91 14.95
CA ASN A 4 -1.24 22.64 14.40
C ASN A 4 -0.89 22.83 12.92
N ILE A 5 0.38 23.13 12.68
CA ILE A 5 1.00 23.14 11.35
C ILE A 5 1.20 21.68 10.90
N PHE A 6 0.31 21.18 10.05
CA PHE A 6 0.60 20.02 9.20
C PHE A 6 0.86 20.52 7.77
N THR A 7 1.96 21.25 7.61
CA THR A 7 2.56 21.50 6.30
C THR A 7 3.19 20.19 5.82
N LYS A 8 2.52 19.51 4.90
CA LYS A 8 3.19 18.55 4.02
C LYS A 8 2.94 18.99 2.58
N SER A 9 3.87 19.81 2.10
CA SER A 9 4.05 20.13 0.69
C SER A 9 4.08 18.85 -0.13
N MET A 10 3.11 18.64 -1.03
CA MET A 10 3.28 17.74 -2.16
C MET A 10 3.73 18.59 -3.35
N ILE A 11 5.06 18.69 -3.47
CA ILE A 11 5.75 19.24 -4.64
C ILE A 11 5.81 18.14 -5.70
N GLY A 12 5.46 18.50 -6.92
CA GLY A 12 6.09 17.94 -8.11
C GLY A 12 5.45 16.67 -8.67
N MET A 13 4.41 16.87 -9.46
CA MET A 13 3.97 15.92 -10.48
C MET A 13 5.09 15.77 -11.53
N GLY A 14 6.06 14.88 -11.25
CA GLY A 14 7.09 14.45 -12.17
C GLY A 14 6.55 13.38 -13.11
N LEU A 15 6.62 13.68 -14.40
CA LEU A 15 6.10 12.95 -15.54
C LEU A 15 6.71 11.55 -15.72
N VAL A 16 5.92 10.67 -16.36
CA VAL A 16 6.22 9.44 -17.12
C VAL A 16 6.91 8.25 -16.44
N CYS A 17 6.13 7.18 -16.29
CA CYS A 17 6.54 5.89 -16.84
C CYS A 17 5.31 5.12 -17.33
N SER A 18 5.25 4.87 -18.63
CA SER A 18 4.20 4.13 -19.31
C SER A 18 4.21 2.65 -18.90
N ALA A 19 3.03 2.02 -19.04
CA ALA A 19 2.79 0.58 -19.21
C ALA A 19 2.77 -0.30 -17.94
N LEU A 20 1.59 -0.35 -17.33
CA LEU A 20 0.73 -1.53 -17.09
C LEU A 20 -0.63 -0.94 -16.64
N PRO A 21 -1.76 -1.68 -16.61
CA PRO A 21 -2.93 -1.19 -15.89
C PRO A 21 -2.50 -1.03 -14.43
N ALA A 22 -2.11 0.19 -14.08
CA ALA A 22 -1.56 0.53 -12.78
C ALA A 22 -2.73 0.42 -11.80
N LEU A 23 -2.89 -0.77 -11.23
CA LEU A 23 -3.60 -0.91 -9.97
C LEU A 23 -3.04 0.20 -9.07
N ALA A 24 -3.91 1.08 -8.60
CA ALA A 24 -3.49 2.25 -7.84
C ALA A 24 -2.70 1.77 -6.62
N MET A 25 -1.38 1.91 -6.67
CA MET A 25 -0.49 1.52 -5.58
C MET A 25 -0.54 2.60 -4.51
N GLU A 26 -0.66 2.20 -3.26
CA GLU A 26 -0.73 3.10 -2.11
C GLU A 26 -0.13 2.45 -0.87
N ALA A 27 0.21 3.23 0.16
CA ALA A 27 0.52 2.65 1.46
C ALA A 27 -0.72 1.96 2.05
N TRP A 28 -0.53 0.85 2.77
CA TRP A 28 -1.63 0.24 3.53
C TRP A 28 -2.22 1.27 4.51
N ASN A 29 -3.54 1.44 4.45
CA ASN A 29 -4.29 2.41 5.23
C ASN A 29 -5.71 1.90 5.53
N ASN A 30 -5.84 0.60 5.82
CA ASN A 30 -7.11 -0.07 6.09
C ASN A 30 -8.06 -0.12 4.88
N GLN A 31 -7.51 -0.30 3.67
CA GLN A 31 -8.29 -0.51 2.45
C GLN A 31 -9.25 -1.70 2.63
N GLN A 32 -10.47 -1.56 2.11
CA GLN A 32 -11.54 -2.54 2.23
C GLN A 32 -12.31 -2.65 0.93
N GLY A 33 -12.57 -3.86 0.49
CA GLY A 33 -13.35 -4.11 -0.71
C GLY A 33 -12.93 -5.33 -1.49
N GLY A 34 -13.70 -5.62 -2.53
CA GLY A 34 -13.44 -6.69 -3.51
C GLY A 34 -12.57 -6.25 -4.68
N ASN A 35 -12.27 -4.94 -4.77
CA ASN A 35 -11.40 -4.41 -5.81
C ASN A 35 -9.99 -4.96 -5.67
N LYS A 36 -9.25 -4.90 -6.76
CA LYS A 36 -7.84 -5.28 -6.78
C LYS A 36 -7.00 -4.14 -6.19
N TYR A 37 -6.41 -4.38 -5.04
CA TYR A 37 -5.50 -3.50 -4.32
C TYR A 37 -4.06 -3.96 -4.47
N GLN A 38 -3.15 -2.98 -4.54
CA GLN A 38 -1.73 -3.19 -4.40
C GLN A 38 -1.21 -2.20 -3.35
N VAL A 39 -0.69 -2.71 -2.23
CA VAL A 39 -0.31 -1.87 -1.09
C VAL A 39 1.14 -2.05 -0.67
N ILE A 40 1.75 -0.98 -0.21
CA ILE A 40 3.06 -1.00 0.46
C ILE A 40 2.86 -1.11 1.97
N PHE A 41 3.43 -2.15 2.57
CA PHE A 41 3.47 -2.38 4.02
C PHE A 41 4.84 -2.95 4.40
N ASP A 42 5.48 -2.38 5.42
CA ASP A 42 6.80 -2.82 5.90
C ASP A 42 7.83 -3.01 4.76
N GLY A 43 7.86 -2.01 3.86
CA GLY A 43 8.76 -1.98 2.70
C GLY A 43 8.50 -3.08 1.66
N LYS A 44 7.34 -3.74 1.72
CA LYS A 44 6.96 -4.84 0.83
C LYS A 44 5.66 -4.53 0.12
N ILE A 45 5.52 -5.05 -1.08
CA ILE A 45 4.32 -4.90 -1.90
C ILE A 45 3.46 -6.14 -1.74
N TYR A 46 2.21 -5.91 -1.35
CA TYR A 46 1.17 -6.91 -1.23
C TYR A 46 0.07 -6.64 -2.23
N GLU A 47 -0.57 -7.71 -2.70
CA GLU A 47 -1.75 -7.64 -3.56
C GLU A 47 -2.81 -8.58 -2.99
N ASN A 48 -4.07 -8.17 -3.00
CA ASN A 48 -5.14 -9.01 -2.51
C ASN A 48 -5.52 -10.07 -3.56
N ALA A 49 -5.81 -11.28 -3.10
CA ALA A 49 -6.32 -12.35 -3.94
C ALA A 49 -7.87 -12.35 -4.01
N TRP A 50 -8.55 -11.83 -2.98
CA TRP A 50 -10.00 -11.66 -2.89
C TRP A 50 -10.35 -10.47 -1.97
N TRP A 51 -11.61 -10.38 -1.53
CA TRP A 51 -12.09 -9.34 -0.61
C TRP A 51 -11.16 -9.07 0.58
N VAL A 52 -10.87 -7.79 0.82
CA VAL A 52 -10.09 -7.30 1.95
C VAL A 52 -11.00 -6.71 3.02
N SER A 53 -10.84 -7.17 4.26
CA SER A 53 -11.32 -6.50 5.47
C SER A 53 -10.22 -5.63 6.08
N SER A 54 -10.58 -4.56 6.79
CA SER A 54 -9.62 -3.70 7.51
C SER A 54 -8.82 -4.47 8.57
N THR A 55 -9.37 -5.58 9.07
CA THR A 55 -8.68 -6.48 10.01
C THR A 55 -7.65 -7.40 9.36
N ASN A 56 -7.64 -7.51 8.02
CA ASN A 56 -6.66 -8.30 7.29
C ASN A 56 -5.36 -7.53 7.14
N CYS A 57 -4.46 -7.67 8.12
CA CYS A 57 -3.16 -7.02 8.06
C CYS A 57 -2.22 -7.66 7.03
N PRO A 58 -1.61 -6.91 6.08
CA PRO A 58 -0.64 -7.45 5.12
C PRO A 58 0.57 -8.12 5.77
N GLY A 59 1.10 -7.53 6.85
CA GLY A 59 2.24 -8.07 7.59
C GLY A 59 1.99 -9.41 8.29
N LYS A 60 0.73 -9.82 8.44
CA LYS A 60 0.34 -11.13 9.02
C LYS A 60 0.03 -12.18 7.96
N ALA A 61 0.16 -11.85 6.67
CA ALA A 61 -0.16 -12.75 5.59
C ALA A 61 0.85 -13.89 5.48
N LYS A 62 0.37 -15.13 5.34
CA LYS A 62 1.20 -16.31 5.11
C LYS A 62 0.95 -16.87 3.72
N ALA A 63 1.97 -17.55 3.17
CA ALA A 63 1.79 -18.33 1.95
C ALA A 63 0.71 -19.39 2.20
N ASN A 64 -0.37 -19.38 1.41
CA ASN A 64 -1.53 -20.27 1.51
C ASN A 64 -2.48 -20.03 2.70
N ASP A 65 -2.49 -18.84 3.28
CA ASP A 65 -3.51 -18.46 4.26
C ASP A 65 -4.86 -18.17 3.59
N ALA A 66 -5.92 -18.88 3.97
CA ALA A 66 -7.29 -18.64 3.50
C ALA A 66 -8.03 -17.54 4.28
N THR A 67 -7.51 -17.15 5.45
CA THR A 67 -8.11 -16.11 6.32
C THR A 67 -7.58 -14.71 6.02
N ASN A 68 -6.47 -14.62 5.30
CA ASN A 68 -5.85 -13.37 4.90
C ASN A 68 -5.69 -13.30 3.36
N PRO A 69 -6.33 -12.32 2.69
CA PRO A 69 -6.29 -12.17 1.23
C PRO A 69 -4.95 -11.69 0.69
N TRP A 70 -4.07 -11.11 1.53
CA TRP A 70 -2.83 -10.51 1.05
C TRP A 70 -1.84 -11.55 0.56
N ARG A 71 -1.17 -11.25 -0.55
CA ARG A 71 -0.08 -12.04 -1.12
C ARG A 71 1.11 -11.13 -1.34
N LEU A 72 2.23 -11.47 -0.69
CA LEU A 72 3.51 -10.81 -0.92
C LEU A 72 3.90 -11.01 -2.39
N LYS A 73 4.22 -9.91 -3.08
CA LYS A 73 4.69 -9.95 -4.47
C LYS A 73 6.18 -9.74 -4.57
N ARG A 74 6.68 -8.68 -3.94
CA ARG A 74 8.10 -8.30 -3.94
C ARG A 74 8.40 -7.25 -2.88
N THR A 75 9.68 -6.97 -2.67
CA THR A 75 10.12 -5.79 -1.93
C THR A 75 9.81 -4.51 -2.73
N ALA A 76 9.34 -3.48 -2.03
CA ALA A 76 9.16 -2.15 -2.61
C ALA A 76 10.53 -1.48 -2.80
N THR A 77 10.69 -0.76 -3.91
CA THR A 77 11.88 0.08 -4.14
C THR A 77 11.79 1.35 -3.29
N ALA A 78 12.95 1.99 -3.06
CA ALA A 78 12.99 3.28 -2.36
C ALA A 78 12.16 4.36 -3.09
N ALA A 79 12.12 4.33 -4.43
CA ALA A 79 11.32 5.23 -5.24
C ALA A 79 9.81 5.03 -5.00
N GLU A 80 9.35 3.78 -4.97
CA GLU A 80 7.94 3.46 -4.69
C GLU A 80 7.53 3.86 -3.27
N ILE A 81 8.40 3.61 -2.28
CA ILE A 81 8.16 4.06 -0.90
C ILE A 81 8.09 5.59 -0.83
N SER A 82 8.97 6.28 -1.57
CA SER A 82 8.96 7.75 -1.62
C SER A 82 7.71 8.31 -2.32
N GLN A 83 7.18 7.60 -3.31
CA GLN A 83 6.04 8.04 -4.11
C GLN A 83 4.70 7.73 -3.45
N PHE A 84 4.52 6.51 -2.94
CA PHE A 84 3.24 5.98 -2.45
C PHE A 84 3.16 5.89 -0.93
N GLY A 85 4.28 6.07 -0.24
CA GLY A 85 4.39 5.93 1.20
C GLY A 85 4.67 4.50 1.66
N ASN A 86 4.82 4.34 2.96
CA ASN A 86 5.00 3.05 3.63
C ASN A 86 4.44 3.17 5.06
N THR A 87 3.83 2.10 5.56
CA THR A 87 3.42 1.99 6.97
C THR A 87 3.98 0.71 7.57
N LEU A 88 4.19 0.73 8.88
CA LEU A 88 4.54 -0.44 9.69
C LEU A 88 3.37 -0.91 10.56
N SER A 89 2.25 -0.19 10.53
CA SER A 89 1.14 -0.38 11.47
C SER A 89 -0.11 -0.91 10.79
N CYS A 90 -0.63 -1.97 11.42
CA CYS A 90 -2.04 -2.32 11.52
C CYS A 90 -2.39 -2.27 13.02
#